data_AF-A0A845RBZ5-F1
#
_entry.id   AF-A0A845RBZ5-F1
#
_cell.length_a   1.000
_cell.length_b   1.000
_cell.length_c   1.000
_cell.angle_alpha   90.00
_cell.angle_beta   90.00
_cell.angle_gamma   90.00
#
_symmetry.space_group_name_H-M   'P 1'
#
loop_
_entity.id
_entity.type
_entity.pdbx_description
1 polymer ?
#
loop_
_entity_poly.entity_id
_entity_poly.type
_entity_poly.pdbx_seq_one_letter_code
_entity_poly.pdbx_strand_id
1 'polypeptide(L)'
;MFQYSEDEELYLAVVDGIEFVSEEEPELSDEEVRDLAESYQENLPRILDFMLPALEGFYGKLNKAELPKTLGRPRIDLDTSEVSYCEHTLDESHVISFEFYDDFETLENLAIDG
;
A
#
# COMPACT_ATOMS: atom_id res chain seq x y z
N MET A 1 10.20 -10.39 -12.95
CA MET A 1 10.17 -8.93 -12.71
C MET A 1 10.99 -8.49 -11.50
N PHE A 2 10.85 -9.16 -10.36
CA PHE A 2 11.48 -8.80 -9.09
C PHE A 2 13.02 -8.80 -9.15
N GLN A 3 13.62 -7.93 -8.34
CA GLN A 3 15.05 -7.87 -8.09
C GLN A 3 15.30 -7.91 -6.59
N TYR A 4 16.23 -8.76 -6.16
CA TYR A 4 16.63 -8.80 -4.76
C TYR A 4 17.41 -7.53 -4.39
N SER A 5 17.01 -6.90 -3.30
CA SER A 5 17.69 -5.75 -2.68
C SER A 5 18.48 -6.22 -1.48
N GLU A 6 19.81 -6.10 -1.52
CA GLU A 6 20.66 -6.42 -0.36
C GLU A 6 20.47 -5.43 0.79
N ASP A 7 20.05 -4.19 0.51
CA ASP A 7 19.87 -3.15 1.53
C ASP A 7 18.61 -3.37 2.38
N GLU A 8 17.55 -3.88 1.74
CA GLU A 8 16.28 -4.19 2.41
C GLU A 8 16.15 -5.67 2.77
N GLU A 9 17.02 -6.52 2.24
CA GLU A 9 16.95 -7.98 2.32
C GLU A 9 15.63 -8.57 1.75
N LEU A 10 15.04 -7.90 0.75
CA LEU A 10 13.75 -8.25 0.13
C LEU A 10 13.82 -8.31 -1.40
N TYR A 11 12.92 -9.06 -2.01
CA TYR A 11 12.63 -8.98 -3.45
C TYR A 11 11.70 -7.81 -3.73
N LEU A 12 12.11 -6.92 -4.63
CA LEU A 12 11.40 -5.69 -4.95
C LEU A 12 10.96 -5.67 -6.42
N ALA A 13 9.76 -5.17 -6.68
CA ALA A 13 9.32 -4.76 -8.01
C ALA A 13 8.55 -3.44 -7.93
N VAL A 14 8.58 -2.67 -9.02
CA VAL A 14 7.74 -1.46 -9.15
C VAL A 14 6.90 -1.59 -10.42
N VAL A 15 5.58 -1.55 -10.26
CA VAL A 15 4.60 -1.66 -11.34
C VAL A 15 3.57 -0.56 -11.17
N ASP A 16 3.34 0.25 -12.21
CA ASP A 16 2.35 1.32 -12.24
C ASP A 16 2.37 2.26 -11.01
N GLY A 17 3.59 2.50 -10.50
CA GLY A 17 3.82 3.40 -9.36
C GLY A 17 3.54 2.77 -8.00
N ILE A 18 3.35 1.46 -7.93
CA ILE A 18 3.20 0.67 -6.70
C ILE A 18 4.48 -0.15 -6.50
N GLU A 19 5.02 -0.14 -5.29
CA GLU A 19 6.13 -1.02 -4.91
C GLU A 19 5.57 -2.34 -4.37
N PHE A 20 6.13 -3.46 -4.82
CA PHE A 20 5.80 -4.80 -4.36
C PHE A 20 7.01 -5.41 -3.70
N VAL A 21 6.82 -6.02 -2.53
CA VAL A 21 7.89 -6.63 -1.74
C VAL A 21 7.54 -8.03 -1.28
N SER A 22 8.56 -8.86 -1.13
CA SER A 22 8.47 -10.19 -0.52
C SER A 22 9.84 -10.61 0.05
N GLU A 23 9.84 -11.37 1.14
CA GLU A 23 11.02 -11.96 1.76
C GLU A 23 11.65 -13.05 0.87
N GLU A 24 10.82 -13.81 0.15
CA GLU A 24 11.25 -14.85 -0.79
C GLU A 24 11.01 -14.41 -2.24
N GLU A 25 11.59 -15.14 -3.20
CA GLU A 25 11.31 -14.84 -4.61
C GLU A 25 9.83 -15.17 -4.90
N PRO A 26 9.00 -14.19 -5.29
CA PRO A 26 7.57 -14.44 -5.45
C PRO A 26 7.30 -15.46 -6.56
N GLU A 27 6.39 -16.40 -6.32
CA GLU A 27 5.92 -17.34 -7.35
C GLU A 27 4.92 -16.71 -8.35
N LEU A 28 4.54 -15.45 -8.12
CA LEU A 28 3.64 -14.70 -8.99
C LEU A 28 4.27 -14.41 -10.35
N SER A 29 3.50 -14.63 -11.40
CA SER A 29 3.87 -14.22 -12.75
C SER A 29 3.85 -12.69 -12.90
N ASP A 30 4.58 -12.20 -13.89
CA ASP A 30 4.56 -10.78 -14.26
C ASP A 30 3.14 -10.27 -14.64
N GLU A 31 2.20 -11.16 -15.01
CA GLU A 31 0.78 -10.82 -15.29
C GLU A 31 0.00 -10.65 -13.98
N GLU A 32 0.11 -11.59 -13.05
CA GLU A 32 -0.57 -11.53 -11.74
C GLU A 32 -0.16 -10.29 -10.92
N VAL A 33 1.11 -9.87 -10.98
CA VAL A 33 1.55 -8.64 -10.30
C VAL A 33 0.93 -7.39 -10.95
N ARG A 34 0.73 -7.38 -12.27
CA ARG A 34 0.05 -6.28 -12.97
C ARG A 34 -1.43 -6.25 -12.67
N ASP A 35 -2.09 -7.41 -12.64
CA ASP A 35 -3.50 -7.52 -12.28
C ASP A 35 -3.74 -7.02 -10.85
N LEU A 36 -2.84 -7.33 -9.91
CA LEU A 36 -2.89 -6.81 -8.55
C LEU A 36 -2.69 -5.29 -8.51
N ALA A 37 -1.76 -4.75 -9.31
CA ALA A 37 -1.56 -3.32 -9.42
C ALA A 37 -2.80 -2.61 -10.00
N GLU A 38 -3.41 -3.15 -11.04
CA GLU A 38 -4.65 -2.65 -11.63
C GLU A 38 -5.79 -2.68 -10.61
N SER A 39 -5.95 -3.79 -9.89
CA SER A 39 -6.96 -3.96 -8.85
C SER A 39 -6.83 -2.90 -7.73
N TYR A 40 -5.60 -2.63 -7.27
CA TYR A 40 -5.37 -1.54 -6.32
C TYR A 40 -5.84 -0.18 -6.88
N GLN A 41 -5.52 0.13 -8.13
CA GLN A 41 -5.88 1.41 -8.76
C GLN A 41 -7.40 1.53 -8.95
N GLU A 42 -8.07 0.47 -9.38
CA GLU A 42 -9.53 0.42 -9.53
C GLU A 42 -10.25 0.60 -8.19
N ASN A 43 -9.69 0.03 -7.11
CA ASN A 43 -10.23 0.11 -5.77
C ASN A 43 -9.72 1.32 -4.96
N LEU A 44 -8.83 2.15 -5.50
CA LEU A 44 -8.28 3.32 -4.79
C LEU A 44 -9.37 4.21 -4.17
N PRO A 45 -10.47 4.58 -4.86
CA PRO A 45 -11.54 5.38 -4.24
C PRO A 45 -12.13 4.75 -2.97
N ARG A 46 -12.26 3.42 -2.95
CA ARG A 46 -12.76 2.63 -1.82
C ARG A 46 -11.74 2.55 -0.70
N ILE A 47 -10.47 2.29 -1.03
CA ILE A 47 -9.35 2.29 -0.08
C ILE A 47 -9.27 3.65 0.64
N LEU A 48 -9.40 4.75 -0.10
CA LEU A 48 -9.43 6.08 0.49
C LEU A 48 -10.66 6.30 1.40
N ASP A 49 -11.84 5.81 1.02
CA ASP A 49 -13.03 5.90 1.89
C ASP A 49 -12.88 5.09 3.18
N PHE A 50 -12.20 3.95 3.12
CA PHE A 50 -11.90 3.12 4.28
C PHE A 50 -10.94 3.81 5.24
N MET A 51 -9.85 4.39 4.73
CA MET A 51 -8.82 5.01 5.58
C MET A 51 -9.24 6.38 6.14
N LEU A 52 -9.96 7.18 5.36
CA LEU A 52 -10.19 8.59 5.64
C LEU A 52 -10.74 8.87 7.06
N PRO A 53 -11.73 8.14 7.60
CA PRO A 53 -12.24 8.42 8.94
C PRO A 53 -11.19 8.28 10.05
N ALA A 54 -10.33 7.27 9.98
CA ALA A 54 -9.27 7.07 10.97
C ALA A 54 -8.17 8.12 10.80
N LEU A 55 -7.77 8.41 9.56
CA LEU A 55 -6.78 9.45 9.27
C LEU A 55 -7.28 10.82 9.73
N GLU A 56 -8.55 11.17 9.50
CA GLU A 56 -9.11 12.43 9.98
C GLU A 56 -9.24 12.47 11.51
N GLY A 57 -9.48 11.32 12.14
CA GLY A 57 -9.49 11.18 13.59
C GLY A 57 -8.11 11.46 14.22
N PHE A 58 -7.04 11.12 13.51
CA PHE A 58 -5.66 11.25 14.00
C PHE A 58 -5.00 12.58 13.57
N TYR A 59 -5.09 12.93 12.29
CA TYR A 59 -4.43 14.08 11.66
C TYR A 59 -5.31 15.34 11.55
N GLY A 60 -6.59 15.23 11.87
CA GLY A 60 -7.58 16.26 11.63
C GLY A 60 -8.08 16.26 10.18
N LYS A 61 -8.91 17.25 9.82
CA LYS A 61 -9.63 17.25 8.55
C LYS A 61 -8.70 17.18 7.32
N LEU A 62 -8.98 16.25 6.40
CA LEU A 62 -8.20 16.01 5.19
C LEU A 62 -9.01 16.29 3.92
N ASN A 63 -8.31 16.51 2.81
CA ASN A 63 -8.95 16.57 1.49
C ASN A 63 -8.76 15.23 0.79
N LYS A 64 -9.84 14.43 0.68
CA LYS A 64 -9.82 13.13 0.01
C LYS A 64 -9.22 13.19 -1.41
N ALA A 65 -9.45 14.28 -2.15
CA ALA A 65 -8.94 14.41 -3.52
C ALA A 65 -7.40 14.57 -3.58
N GLU A 66 -6.79 15.14 -2.54
CA GLU A 66 -5.33 15.28 -2.44
C GLU A 66 -4.69 14.10 -1.70
N LEU A 67 -5.50 13.28 -1.02
CA LEU A 67 -5.01 12.21 -0.16
C LEU A 67 -4.09 11.21 -0.88
N PRO A 68 -4.33 10.78 -2.14
CA PRO A 68 -3.38 9.92 -2.85
C PRO A 68 -1.98 10.53 -2.97
N LYS A 69 -1.91 11.84 -3.25
CA LYS A 69 -0.63 12.55 -3.33
C LYS A 69 0.01 12.67 -1.96
N THR A 70 -0.79 12.87 -0.92
CA THR A 70 -0.33 12.97 0.47
C THR A 70 0.20 11.64 0.98
N LEU A 71 -0.44 10.53 0.62
CA LEU A 71 -0.04 9.17 0.99
C LEU A 71 1.24 8.70 0.28
N GLY A 72 1.53 9.24 -0.90
CA GLY A 72 2.73 8.90 -1.65
C GLY A 72 2.61 7.54 -2.33
N ARG A 73 3.76 6.88 -2.56
CA ARG A 73 3.79 5.55 -3.17
C ARG A 73 3.26 4.49 -2.18
N PRO A 74 2.26 3.68 -2.56
CA PRO A 74 1.92 2.48 -1.81
C PRO A 74 3.00 1.40 -1.99
N ARG A 75 3.27 0.68 -0.90
CA ARG A 75 4.06 -0.53 -0.87
C ARG A 75 3.14 -1.70 -0.50
N ILE A 76 3.14 -2.74 -1.32
CA ILE A 76 2.36 -3.97 -1.11
C ILE A 76 3.31 -5.08 -0.70
N ASP A 77 3.11 -5.60 0.50
CA ASP A 77 3.80 -6.78 1.00
C ASP A 77 3.02 -8.03 0.59
N LEU A 78 3.65 -8.87 -0.24
CA LEU A 78 3.03 -10.05 -0.84
C LEU A 78 2.93 -11.24 0.14
N ASP A 79 3.71 -11.24 1.22
CA ASP A 79 3.75 -12.33 2.20
C ASP A 79 2.65 -12.15 3.25
N THR A 80 2.30 -10.90 3.54
CA THR A 80 1.35 -10.52 4.58
C THR A 80 0.03 -9.96 4.05
N SER A 81 -0.08 -9.70 2.73
CA SER A 81 -1.22 -9.01 2.12
C SER A 81 -1.47 -7.64 2.79
N GLU A 82 -0.41 -6.90 3.06
CA GLU A 82 -0.47 -5.56 3.66
C GLU A 82 -0.14 -4.49 2.62
N VAL A 83 -0.87 -3.38 2.64
CA VAL A 83 -0.46 -2.14 1.99
C VAL A 83 0.05 -1.17 3.05
N SER A 84 1.24 -0.63 2.85
CA SER A 84 1.81 0.43 3.68
C SER A 84 2.11 1.69 2.85
N TYR A 85 1.99 2.85 3.49
CA TYR A 85 2.37 4.15 2.95
C TYR A 85 3.50 4.73 3.78
N CYS A 86 4.75 4.39 3.45
CA CYS A 86 5.93 4.86 4.18
C CYS A 86 6.38 6.27 3.74
N GLU A 87 5.95 6.72 2.56
CA GLU A 87 6.33 8.02 1.98
C GLU A 87 5.30 9.14 2.23
N HIS A 88 4.31 8.89 3.10
CA HIS A 88 3.24 9.86 3.32
C HIS A 88 3.77 11.14 3.98
N THR A 89 3.03 12.24 3.81
CA THR A 89 3.43 13.59 4.27
C THR A 89 2.50 14.16 5.33
N LEU A 90 1.75 13.29 6.03
CA LEU A 90 0.87 13.70 7.14
C LEU A 90 1.64 13.99 8.42
N ASP A 91 2.71 13.24 8.67
CA ASP A 91 3.73 13.50 9.69
C ASP A 91 5.08 12.88 9.27
N GLU A 92 6.03 12.80 10.21
CA GLU A 92 7.37 12.22 10.00
C GLU A 92 7.62 10.97 10.87
N SER A 93 6.61 10.46 11.59
CA SER A 93 6.83 9.48 12.66
C SER A 93 6.03 8.19 12.53
N HIS A 94 4.88 8.21 11.88
CA HIS A 94 4.04 7.02 11.79
C HIS A 94 4.12 6.39 10.40
N VAL A 95 3.72 5.12 10.31
CA VAL A 95 3.42 4.41 9.07
C VAL A 95 1.92 4.13 9.06
N ILE A 96 1.29 4.35 7.92
CA ILE A 96 -0.11 3.99 7.70
C ILE A 96 -0.12 2.66 6.95
N SER A 97 -0.75 1.64 7.52
CA SER A 97 -0.90 0.35 6.84
C SER A 97 -2.30 -0.25 7.02
N PHE A 98 -2.67 -1.15 6.13
CA PHE A 98 -3.89 -1.95 6.24
C PHE A 98 -3.73 -3.29 5.52
N GLU A 99 -4.50 -4.28 5.94
CA GLU A 99 -4.57 -5.58 5.27
C GLU A 99 -5.66 -5.58 4.19
N PHE A 100 -5.39 -6.27 3.09
CA PHE A 100 -6.34 -6.42 1.98
C PHE A 100 -6.58 -7.89 1.62
N TYR A 101 -7.80 -8.19 1.19
CA TYR A 101 -8.21 -9.51 0.71
C TYR A 101 -9.19 -9.36 -0.46
N ASP A 102 -9.36 -10.44 -1.22
CA ASP A 102 -10.29 -10.53 -2.35
C ASP A 102 -10.15 -9.33 -3.32
N ASP A 103 -8.92 -9.06 -3.81
CA ASP A 103 -8.67 -7.97 -4.77
C ASP A 103 -9.15 -6.60 -4.25
N PHE A 104 -8.83 -6.29 -2.99
CA PHE A 104 -9.24 -5.07 -2.27
C PHE A 104 -10.76 -4.94 -2.03
N GLU A 105 -11.54 -6.01 -2.24
CA GLU A 105 -12.94 -6.07 -1.81
C GLU A 105 -13.09 -6.14 -0.29
N THR A 106 -12.05 -6.57 0.43
CA THR A 106 -12.05 -6.59 1.89
C THR A 106 -10.82 -5.85 2.39
N LEU A 107 -11.04 -4.88 3.28
CA LEU A 107 -10.01 -4.01 3.86
C LEU A 107 -10.14 -4.07 5.38
N GLU A 108 -9.07 -4.44 6.06
CA GLU A 108 -9.08 -4.69 7.49
C GLU A 108 -7.84 -4.13 8.18
N ASN A 109 -7.86 -4.13 9.51
CA ASN A 109 -6.68 -3.88 10.36
C ASN A 109 -5.90 -2.59 10.03
N LEU A 110 -6.62 -1.51 9.67
CA LEU A 110 -6.00 -0.20 9.48
C LEU A 110 -5.24 0.24 10.74
N ALA A 111 -3.96 0.53 10.56
CA ALA A 111 -3.05 0.97 11.60
C ALA A 111 -2.38 2.30 11.25
N ILE A 112 -2.02 3.05 12.30
CA ILE A 112 -1.20 4.26 12.24
C ILE A 112 -0.18 4.11 13.37
N ASP A 113 0.97 3.55 13.04
CA ASP A 113 1.94 3.03 14.02
C ASP A 113 3.29 3.76 13.93
N GLY A 114 3.90 4.09 15.07
CA GLY A 114 5.16 4.84 15.17
C GLY A 114 5.76 4.86 16.57
#